data_AF-F6LZU6-F1
#
_entry.id   AF-F6LZU6-F1
#
_cell.length_a   1.000
_cell.length_b   1.000
_cell.length_c   1.000
_cell.angle_alpha   90.00
_cell.angle_beta   90.00
_cell.angle_gamma   90.00
#
_symmetry.space_group_name_H-M   'P 1'
#
loop_
_entity.id
_entity.type
_entity.pdbx_description
1 polymer ?
#
loop_
_entity_poly.entity_id
_entity_poly.type
_entity_poly.pdbx_seq_one_letter_code
_entity_poly.pdbx_strand_id
1 'polypeptide(L)'
;CAQFLRYIDWTLTVPLMRVEFYMLLRPAGATTGMMWRLIASSVLMLVAGYMGEAVQPQSNVMRGVISTIGWAGIIYEIFVGEGKKVAAASGNATVQAAFKQLSMFALIGWAIYPSLR
;
A
#
# COMPACT_ATOMS: atom_id res chain seq x y z
N CYS A 1 -11.13 1.78 -21.85
CA CYS A 1 -9.71 2.19 -22.03
C CYS A 1 -9.15 2.99 -20.86
N ALA A 2 -9.86 3.98 -20.31
CA ALA A 2 -9.38 4.79 -19.18
C ALA A 2 -9.07 3.96 -17.90
N GLN A 3 -9.94 3.00 -17.54
CA GLN A 3 -9.71 2.12 -16.38
C GLN A 3 -8.39 1.34 -16.49
N PHE A 4 -8.10 0.80 -17.67
CA PHE A 4 -6.89 0.00 -17.92
C PHE A 4 -5.61 0.83 -17.79
N LEU A 5 -5.56 2.03 -18.39
CA LEU A 5 -4.41 2.92 -18.27
C LEU A 5 -4.16 3.37 -16.82
N ARG A 6 -5.24 3.59 -16.06
CA ARG A 6 -5.16 3.91 -14.63
C ARG A 6 -4.54 2.79 -13.80
N TYR A 7 -4.94 1.54 -14.05
CA TYR A 7 -4.37 0.39 -13.33
C TYR A 7 -2.91 0.13 -13.71
N ILE A 8 -2.50 0.39 -14.97
CA ILE A 8 -1.08 0.34 -15.37
C ILE A 8 -0.27 1.38 -14.60
N ASP A 9 -0.72 2.63 -14.57
CA ASP A 9 -0.05 3.69 -13.82
C ASP A 9 0.12 3.30 -12.34
N TRP A 10 -0.95 2.78 -11.72
CA TRP A 10 -0.90 2.33 -10.33
C TRP A 10 0.03 1.14 -10.11
N THR A 11 0.13 0.20 -11.04
CA THR A 11 1.10 -0.91 -10.90
C THR A 11 2.55 -0.43 -10.89
N LEU A 12 2.85 0.76 -11.43
CA LEU A 12 4.18 1.35 -11.42
C LEU A 12 4.40 2.26 -10.22
N THR A 13 3.49 3.20 -9.96
CA THR A 13 3.66 4.24 -8.93
C THR A 13 3.52 3.70 -7.51
N VAL A 14 2.65 2.70 -7.32
CA VAL A 14 2.27 2.22 -5.97
C VAL A 14 3.36 1.37 -5.34
N PRO A 15 3.95 0.36 -6.04
CA PRO A 15 5.07 -0.38 -5.50
C PRO A 15 6.32 0.50 -5.33
N LEU A 16 6.55 1.45 -6.25
CA LEU A 16 7.66 2.40 -6.15
C LEU A 16 7.60 3.19 -4.83
N MET A 17 6.43 3.73 -4.49
CA MET A 17 6.21 4.40 -3.21
C MET A 17 6.47 3.49 -1.99
N ARG A 18 6.19 2.18 -2.08
CA ARG A 18 6.52 1.21 -0.99
C ARG A 18 8.02 0.95 -0.89
N VAL A 19 8.72 0.94 -2.02
CA VAL A 19 10.18 0.80 -2.07
C VAL A 19 10.86 2.04 -1.49
N GLU A 20 10.38 3.25 -1.81
CA GLU A 20 10.87 4.49 -1.21
C GLU A 20 10.74 4.47 0.32
N PHE A 21 9.59 4.01 0.82
CA PHE A 21 9.36 3.85 2.26
C PHE A 21 10.34 2.86 2.91
N TYR A 22 10.62 1.74 2.23
CA TYR A 22 11.65 0.80 2.67
C TYR A 22 13.04 1.43 2.68
N MET A 23 13.42 2.19 1.64
CA MET A 23 14.71 2.85 1.56
C MET A 23 14.92 3.87 2.70
N LEU A 24 13.87 4.60 3.08
CA LEU A 24 13.90 5.54 4.20
C LEU A 24 14.12 4.83 5.55
N LEU A 25 13.54 3.64 5.72
CA LEU A 25 13.61 2.88 6.98
C LEU A 25 14.76 1.86 7.01
N ARG A 26 15.42 1.61 5.89
CA ARG A 26 16.53 0.66 5.78
C ARG A 26 17.68 0.99 6.75
N PRO A 27 18.12 2.25 6.93
CA PRO A 27 19.14 2.59 7.92
C PRO A 27 18.70 2.31 9.36
N ALA A 28 17.40 2.28 9.63
CA ALA A 28 16.81 2.00 10.94
C ALA A 28 16.57 0.50 11.19
N GLY A 29 16.89 -0.37 10.23
CA GLY A 29 16.76 -1.83 10.37
C GLY A 29 15.53 -2.44 9.68
N ALA A 30 14.93 -1.77 8.69
CA ALA A 30 13.86 -2.39 7.89
C ALA A 30 14.38 -3.63 7.16
N THR A 31 13.65 -4.74 7.26
CA THR A 31 14.00 -5.95 6.52
C THR A 31 13.46 -5.91 5.09
N THR A 32 14.15 -6.60 4.18
CA THR A 32 13.65 -6.87 2.82
C THR A 32 12.30 -7.60 2.85
N GLY A 33 12.02 -8.36 3.92
CA GLY A 33 10.73 -9.03 4.13
C GLY A 33 9.56 -8.05 4.32
N MET A 34 9.78 -6.92 5.02
CA MET A 34 8.78 -5.86 5.12
C MET A 34 8.45 -5.26 3.74
N MET A 35 9.48 -5.00 2.93
CA MET A 35 9.31 -4.47 1.58
C MET A 35 8.44 -5.41 0.72
N TRP A 36 8.76 -6.71 0.71
CA TRP A 36 7.99 -7.69 -0.07
C TRP A 36 6.57 -7.87 0.43
N ARG A 37 6.32 -7.81 1.75
CA ARG A 37 4.95 -7.85 2.30
C ARG A 37 4.12 -6.64 1.85
N LEU A 38 4.71 -5.44 1.84
CA LEU A 38 4.06 -4.22 1.36
C LEU A 38 3.79 -4.27 -0.15
N ILE A 39 4.74 -4.78 -0.94
CA ILE A 39 4.58 -4.95 -2.39
C ILE A 39 3.51 -6.01 -2.69
N ALA A 40 3.57 -7.19 -2.07
CA ALA A 40 2.61 -8.27 -2.30
C ALA A 40 1.19 -7.84 -1.93
N SER A 41 1.02 -7.14 -0.80
CA SER A 41 -0.29 -6.58 -0.40
C SER A 41 -0.80 -5.53 -1.39
N SER A 42 0.10 -4.70 -1.94
CA SER A 42 -0.25 -3.70 -2.97
C SER A 42 -0.66 -4.36 -4.28
N VAL A 43 0.04 -5.41 -4.72
CA VAL A 43 -0.30 -6.18 -5.92
C VAL A 43 -1.66 -6.86 -5.75
N LEU A 44 -1.91 -7.50 -4.61
CA LEU A 44 -3.19 -8.16 -4.32
C LEU A 44 -4.35 -7.17 -4.36
N MET A 45 -4.19 -6.00 -3.74
CA MET A 45 -5.17 -4.91 -3.77
C MET A 45 -5.48 -4.44 -5.20
N LEU A 46 -4.45 -4.21 -6.03
CA LEU A 46 -4.61 -3.72 -7.40
C LEU A 46 -5.19 -4.77 -8.35
N VAL A 47 -4.71 -6.02 -8.28
CA VAL A 47 -5.19 -7.12 -9.13
C VAL A 47 -6.65 -7.43 -8.80
N ALA A 48 -7.00 -7.54 -7.52
CA ALA A 48 -8.39 -7.77 -7.11
C ALA A 48 -9.32 -6.63 -7.54
N GLY A 49 -8.87 -5.36 -7.42
CA GLY A 49 -9.63 -4.20 -7.88
C GLY A 49 -9.85 -4.19 -9.39
N TYR A 50 -8.79 -4.43 -10.18
CA TYR A 50 -8.89 -4.50 -11.64
C TYR A 50 -9.82 -5.62 -12.10
N MET A 51 -9.71 -6.79 -11.45
CA MET A 51 -10.55 -7.95 -11.71
C MET A 51 -12.03 -7.69 -11.38
N GLY A 52 -12.32 -6.90 -10.34
CA GLY A 52 -13.68 -6.49 -9.98
C GLY A 52 -14.30 -5.49 -10.96
N GLU A 53 -13.50 -4.55 -11.44
CA GLU A 53 -13.99 -3.45 -12.29
C GLU A 53 -13.98 -3.76 -13.79
N ALA A 54 -12.91 -4.37 -14.31
CA ALA A 54 -12.70 -4.48 -15.76
C ALA A 54 -13.07 -5.85 -16.34
N VAL A 55 -13.07 -6.91 -15.51
CA VAL A 55 -13.21 -8.29 -15.98
C VAL A 55 -14.55 -8.91 -15.57
N GLN A 56 -15.00 -8.70 -14.33
CA GLN A 56 -16.24 -9.32 -13.82
C GLN A 56 -17.09 -8.34 -12.99
N PRO A 57 -17.75 -7.35 -13.62
CA PRO A 57 -18.55 -6.35 -12.92
C PRO A 57 -19.75 -6.93 -12.15
N GLN A 58 -20.18 -8.16 -12.46
CA GLN A 58 -21.24 -8.87 -11.71
C GLN A 58 -20.77 -9.37 -10.32
N SER A 59 -19.44 -9.52 -10.10
CA SER A 59 -18.85 -9.95 -8.82
C SER A 59 -18.18 -8.80 -8.04
N ASN A 60 -18.53 -7.57 -8.38
CA ASN A 60 -17.85 -6.34 -7.94
C ASN A 60 -17.66 -6.27 -6.40
N VAL A 61 -18.70 -6.66 -5.65
CA VAL A 61 -18.65 -6.64 -4.17
C VAL A 61 -17.62 -7.61 -3.60
N MET A 62 -17.58 -8.86 -4.06
CA MET A 62 -16.65 -9.88 -3.54
C MET A 62 -15.19 -9.51 -3.84
N ARG A 63 -14.91 -9.01 -5.05
CA ARG A 63 -13.56 -8.59 -5.46
C ARG A 63 -13.14 -7.28 -4.80
N GLY A 64 -14.09 -6.39 -4.54
CA GLY A 64 -13.89 -5.21 -3.70
C GLY A 64 -13.44 -5.58 -2.29
N VAL A 65 -14.10 -6.55 -1.64
CA VAL A 65 -13.72 -7.03 -0.31
C VAL A 65 -12.30 -7.61 -0.30
N ILE A 66 -11.94 -8.41 -1.31
CA ILE A 66 -10.57 -8.95 -1.43
C ILE A 66 -9.54 -7.84 -1.61
N SER A 67 -9.87 -6.81 -2.40
CA SER A 67 -9.02 -5.62 -2.56
C SER A 67 -8.83 -4.87 -1.24
N THR A 68 -9.90 -4.72 -0.45
CA THR A 68 -9.85 -4.11 0.89
C THR A 68 -8.99 -4.92 1.86
N ILE A 69 -8.98 -6.25 1.78
CA ILE A 69 -8.09 -7.10 2.59
C ILE A 69 -6.62 -6.82 2.25
N GLY A 70 -6.28 -6.67 0.97
CA GLY A 70 -4.93 -6.27 0.55
C GLY A 70 -4.52 -4.92 1.12
N TRP A 71 -5.42 -3.94 1.10
CA TRP A 71 -5.19 -2.64 1.72
C TRP A 71 -5.04 -2.72 3.25
N ALA A 72 -5.89 -3.50 3.93
CA ALA A 72 -5.78 -3.73 5.36
C ALA A 72 -4.44 -4.39 5.75
N GLY A 73 -3.91 -5.29 4.91
CA GLY A 73 -2.58 -5.87 5.06
C GLY A 73 -1.47 -4.82 5.04
N ILE A 74 -1.56 -3.83 4.15
CA ILE A 74 -0.62 -2.69 4.10
C ILE A 74 -0.69 -1.88 5.40
N ILE A 75 -1.90 -1.53 5.85
CA ILE A 75 -2.09 -0.75 7.07
C ILE A 75 -1.59 -1.50 8.30
N TYR A 76 -1.86 -2.81 8.38
CA TYR A 76 -1.35 -3.66 9.45
C TYR A 76 0.18 -3.62 9.50
N GLU A 77 0.86 -3.78 8.37
CA GLU A 77 2.33 -3.79 8.32
C GLU A 77 2.94 -2.43 8.75
N ILE A 78 2.30 -1.33 8.36
CA ILE A 78 2.76 0.02 8.66
C ILE A 78 2.52 0.39 10.14
N PHE A 79 1.31 0.18 10.67
CA PHE A 79 0.92 0.70 11.98
C PHE A 79 1.12 -0.29 13.13
N VAL A 80 1.11 -1.59 12.86
CA VAL A 80 1.19 -2.65 13.88
C VAL A 80 2.42 -3.53 13.69
N GLY A 81 2.81 -3.76 12.44
CA GLY A 81 3.91 -4.63 12.03
C GLY A 81 5.29 -4.02 12.22
N GLU A 82 6.18 -4.38 11.30
CA GLU A 82 7.59 -4.05 11.37
C GLU A 82 7.85 -2.56 11.14
N GLY A 83 7.01 -1.91 10.32
CA GLY A 83 7.17 -0.50 9.95
C GLY A 83 7.22 0.44 11.15
N LYS A 84 6.28 0.32 12.08
CA LYS A 84 6.24 1.17 13.29
C LYS A 84 7.44 0.95 14.21
N LYS A 85 7.90 -0.30 14.35
CA LYS A 85 9.03 -0.66 15.22
C LYS A 85 10.33 -0.06 14.67
N VAL A 86 10.53 -0.21 13.37
CA VAL A 86 11.72 0.31 12.67
C VAL A 86 11.71 1.84 12.64
N ALA A 87 10.57 2.46 12.39
CA ALA A 87 10.45 3.93 12.44
C ALA A 87 10.80 4.48 13.84
N ALA A 88 10.31 3.85 14.90
CA ALA A 88 10.65 4.23 16.27
C ALA A 88 12.16 4.04 16.57
N ALA A 89 12.77 2.97 16.04
CA ALA A 89 14.19 2.67 16.21
C ALA A 89 15.13 3.61 15.44
N SER A 90 14.64 4.34 14.43
CA SER A 90 15.46 5.20 13.57
C SER A 90 16.22 6.31 14.30
N GLY A 91 15.76 6.76 15.48
CA GLY A 91 16.35 7.86 16.25
C GLY A 91 16.32 9.25 15.59
N ASN A 92 15.93 9.34 14.31
CA ASN A 92 15.89 10.58 13.54
C ASN A 92 14.46 11.10 13.43
N ALA A 93 14.22 12.28 14.02
CA ALA A 93 12.90 12.91 14.05
C ALA A 93 12.34 13.20 12.64
N THR A 94 13.19 13.52 11.67
CA THR A 94 12.78 13.78 10.28
C THR A 94 12.27 12.50 9.60
N VAL A 95 12.95 11.37 9.82
CA VAL A 95 12.53 10.07 9.26
C VAL A 95 11.22 9.60 9.89
N GLN A 96 11.06 9.81 11.20
CA GLN A 96 9.82 9.50 11.91
C GLN A 96 8.64 10.35 11.44
N ALA A 97 8.87 11.65 11.19
CA ALA A 97 7.85 12.54 10.65
C ALA A 97 7.45 12.15 9.22
N ALA A 98 8.42 11.88 8.35
CA ALA A 98 8.19 11.42 6.99
C ALA A 98 7.44 10.07 6.97
N PHE A 99 7.85 9.12 7.82
CA PHE A 99 7.14 7.85 8.00
C PHE A 99 5.68 8.07 8.39
N LYS A 100 5.43 8.93 9.38
CA LYS A 100 4.07 9.23 9.85
C LYS A 100 3.22 9.86 8.75
N GLN A 101 3.76 10.81 7.98
CA GLN A 101 3.07 11.44 6.86
C GLN A 101 2.73 10.43 5.75
N LEU A 102 3.70 9.61 5.34
CA LEU A 102 3.50 8.58 4.31
C LEU A 102 2.52 7.49 4.77
N SER A 103 2.55 7.14 6.05
CA SER A 103 1.60 6.20 6.66
C SER A 103 0.17 6.76 6.67
N MET A 104 0.03 8.04 7.01
CA MET A 104 -1.26 8.73 6.96
C MET A 104 -1.78 8.89 5.53
N PHE A 105 -0.90 9.13 4.56
CA PHE A 105 -1.26 9.15 3.13
C PHE A 105 -1.71 7.77 2.65
N ALA A 106 -1.01 6.70 3.06
CA ALA A 106 -1.39 5.32 2.75
C ALA A 106 -2.70 4.88 3.41
N LEU A 107 -3.12 5.54 4.49
CA LEU A 107 -4.40 5.31 5.16
C LEU A 107 -5.50 6.16 4.51
N ILE A 108 -5.39 7.49 4.58
CA ILE A 108 -6.47 8.40 4.16
C ILE A 108 -6.54 8.52 2.63
N GLY A 109 -5.40 8.78 1.97
CA GLY A 109 -5.36 9.00 0.52
C GLY A 109 -5.83 7.76 -0.26
N TRP A 110 -5.49 6.57 0.24
CA TRP A 110 -5.90 5.31 -0.35
C TRP A 110 -7.33 4.89 0.01
N ALA A 111 -7.88 5.31 1.15
CA ALA A 111 -9.28 5.04 1.51
C ALA A 111 -10.28 5.80 0.61
N ILE A 112 -9.86 6.92 0.01
CA ILE A 112 -10.65 7.69 -0.95
C ILE A 112 -10.78 6.93 -2.28
N TYR A 113 -9.75 6.18 -2.68
CA TYR A 113 -9.74 5.53 -3.97
C TYR A 113 -10.85 4.48 -4.17
N PRO A 114 -11.21 3.63 -3.21
CA PRO A 114 -12.35 2.72 -3.32
C PRO A 114 -13.72 3.42 -3.33
N SER A 115 -13.84 4.59 -2.70
CA SER A 115 -15.12 5.32 -2.56
C SER A 115 -15.45 6.22 -3.76
N LEU A 116 -14.44 6.57 -4.56
CA LEU A 116 -14.59 7.30 -5.83
C LEU A 116 -14.80 6.38 -7.05
N ARG A 117 -15.11 5.10 -6.85
CA ARG A 117 -15.32 4.08 -7.90
C ARG A 117 -16.76 3.62 -7.91
#